data_AF-A0A0R3TGT7-F1
#
_entry.id   AF-A0A0R3TGT7-F1
#
_cell.length_a   1.000
_cell.length_b   1.000
_cell.length_c   1.000
_cell.angle_alpha   90.00
_cell.angle_beta   90.00
_cell.angle_gamma   90.00
#
_symmetry.space_group_name_H-M   'P 1'
#
loop_
_entity.id
_entity.type
_entity.pdbx_description
1 polymer ?
#
loop_
_entity_poly.entity_id
_entity_poly.type
_entity_poly.pdbx_seq_one_letter_code
_entity_poly.pdbx_strand_id
1 'polypeptide(L)'
;MLMDTTVASGAAAIMAIRILVEHDVPEDHIILVSLIMAIQGVHSVAYTYPNAHIVTSAIDPGLTDDYHILPGIGNFGDRYFGTSPSIGD
;
A
#
# COMPACT_ATOMS: atom_id res chain seq x y z
N MET A 1 8.85 6.35 -9.49
CA MET A 1 8.44 6.22 -8.07
C MET A 1 6.94 6.02 -8.03
N LEU A 2 6.48 4.96 -7.35
CA LEU A 2 5.06 4.64 -7.13
C LEU A 2 4.73 4.99 -5.69
N MET A 3 3.62 5.69 -5.45
CA MET A 3 3.25 6.16 -4.12
C MET A 3 1.87 5.63 -3.74
N ASP A 4 1.76 5.07 -2.54
CA ASP A 4 0.51 4.64 -1.95
C ASP A 4 0.55 4.92 -0.44
N THR A 5 -0.46 5.57 0.11
CA THR A 5 -0.49 5.92 1.53
C THR A 5 -0.58 4.69 2.42
N THR A 6 -1.38 3.69 2.04
CA THR A 6 -1.70 2.54 2.89
C THR A 6 -1.67 1.27 2.05
N VAL A 7 -0.77 0.34 2.36
CA VAL A 7 -0.70 -0.94 1.65
C VAL A 7 -1.17 -2.08 2.56
N ALA A 8 -2.43 -2.49 2.38
CA ALA A 8 -3.04 -3.55 3.18
C ALA A 8 -2.67 -4.95 2.66
N SER A 9 -3.32 -5.43 1.61
CA SER A 9 -3.01 -6.74 0.98
C SER A 9 -1.85 -6.68 0.00
N GLY A 10 -1.47 -5.48 -0.48
CA GLY A 10 -0.48 -5.32 -1.55
C GLY A 10 -1.04 -5.48 -2.97
N ALA A 11 -2.30 -5.90 -3.14
CA ALA A 11 -2.88 -6.19 -4.46
C ALA A 11 -2.86 -4.98 -5.41
N ALA A 12 -3.21 -3.79 -4.93
CA ALA A 12 -3.21 -2.56 -5.72
C ALA A 12 -1.77 -2.17 -6.15
N ALA A 13 -0.82 -2.23 -5.21
CA ALA A 13 0.59 -1.95 -5.50
C ALA A 13 1.16 -2.96 -6.51
N ILE A 14 0.89 -4.26 -6.35
CA ILE A 14 1.28 -5.31 -7.29
C ILE A 14 0.73 -5.03 -8.69
N MET A 15 -0.56 -4.67 -8.80
CA MET A 15 -1.17 -4.35 -10.09
C MET A 15 -0.52 -3.12 -10.73
N ALA A 16 -0.23 -2.08 -9.96
CA ALA A 16 0.45 -0.89 -10.46
C ALA A 16 1.88 -1.19 -10.94
N ILE A 17 2.65 -1.97 -10.17
CA ILE A 17 4.00 -2.40 -10.57
C ILE A 17 3.94 -3.26 -11.84
N ARG A 18 2.96 -4.16 -11.94
CA ARG A 18 2.73 -4.98 -13.13
C ARG A 18 2.58 -4.12 -14.38
N ILE A 19 1.73 -3.10 -14.32
CA ILE A 19 1.49 -2.21 -15.47
C ILE A 19 2.79 -1.49 -15.86
N LEU A 20 3.59 -1.04 -14.90
CA LEU A 20 4.89 -0.40 -15.19
C LEU A 20 5.83 -1.36 -15.91
N VAL A 21 5.96 -2.59 -15.43
CA VAL A 21 6.81 -3.63 -16.05
C VAL A 21 6.30 -4.00 -17.44
N GLU A 22 4.98 -4.10 -17.63
CA GLU A 22 4.36 -4.33 -18.94
C GLU A 22 4.63 -3.19 -19.95
N HIS A 23 5.01 -2.01 -19.48
CA HIS A 23 5.42 -0.86 -20.30
C HIS A 23 6.95 -0.64 -20.27
N ASP A 24 7.72 -1.73 -20.13
CA ASP A 24 9.19 -1.77 -20.21
C ASP A 24 9.92 -0.97 -19.13
N VAL A 25 9.27 -0.66 -17.99
CA VAL A 25 9.98 -0.10 -16.83
C VAL A 25 10.72 -1.24 -16.12
N PRO A 26 12.07 -1.17 -15.97
CA PRO A 26 12.82 -2.18 -15.24
C PRO A 26 12.37 -2.25 -13.77
N GLU A 27 12.19 -3.47 -13.26
CA GLU A 27 11.68 -3.71 -11.91
C GLU A 27 12.56 -3.06 -10.82
N ASP A 28 13.87 -3.06 -10.99
CA ASP A 28 14.87 -2.45 -10.11
C ASP A 28 14.85 -0.91 -10.12
N HIS A 29 14.20 -0.29 -11.11
CA HIS A 29 13.93 1.14 -11.13
C HIS A 29 12.62 1.53 -10.44
N ILE A 30 11.86 0.56 -9.93
CA ILE A 30 10.58 0.80 -9.28
C ILE A 30 10.81 0.91 -7.77
N ILE A 31 10.49 2.10 -7.25
CA ILE A 31 10.47 2.38 -5.82
C ILE A 31 9.02 2.59 -5.40
N LEU A 32 8.48 1.67 -4.60
CA LEU A 32 7.19 1.79 -3.92
C LEU A 32 7.40 2.52 -2.59
N VAL A 33 6.82 3.71 -2.47
CA VAL A 33 6.86 4.51 -1.25
C VAL A 33 5.49 4.50 -0.58
N SER A 34 5.45 4.18 0.70
CA SER A 34 4.22 4.21 1.48
C SER A 34 4.36 4.81 2.87
N LEU A 35 3.24 5.27 3.43
CA LEU A 35 3.21 5.72 4.82
C LEU A 35 3.17 4.51 5.75
N ILE A 36 2.19 3.62 5.55
CA ILE A 36 2.01 2.44 6.40
C ILE A 36 1.67 1.20 5.57
N MET A 37 2.24 0.06 5.95
CA MET A 37 1.95 -1.23 5.30
C MET A 37 1.60 -2.28 6.34
N ALA A 38 0.72 -3.22 6.02
CA ALA A 38 0.60 -4.44 6.80
C ALA A 38 1.70 -5.44 6.43
N ILE A 39 2.14 -6.27 7.39
CA ILE A 39 3.14 -7.34 7.17
C ILE A 39 2.80 -8.18 5.91
N GLN A 40 1.55 -8.59 5.77
CA GLN A 40 1.09 -9.37 4.61
C GLN A 40 1.25 -8.62 3.27
N GLY A 41 1.04 -7.31 3.26
CA GLY A 41 1.19 -6.47 2.08
C GLY A 41 2.65 -6.34 1.67
N VAL A 42 3.54 -6.13 2.64
CA VAL A 42 5.00 -6.12 2.41
C VAL A 42 5.45 -7.43 1.79
N HIS A 43 5.09 -8.57 2.40
CA HIS A 43 5.47 -9.88 1.90
C HIS A 43 4.92 -10.15 0.49
N SER A 44 3.67 -9.78 0.22
CA SER A 44 3.04 -10.01 -1.07
C SER A 44 3.75 -9.24 -2.19
N VAL A 45 4.06 -7.96 -1.95
CA VAL A 45 4.79 -7.12 -2.92
C VAL A 45 6.22 -7.65 -3.10
N ALA A 46 6.96 -7.87 -2.02
CA ALA A 46 8.35 -8.32 -2.07
C ALA A 46 8.51 -9.72 -2.69
N TYR A 47 7.53 -10.60 -2.53
CA TYR A 47 7.52 -11.91 -3.17
C TYR A 47 7.23 -11.82 -4.68
N THR A 48 6.33 -10.92 -5.08
CA THR A 48 5.92 -10.79 -6.49
C THR A 48 6.95 -10.00 -7.31
N TYR A 49 7.58 -8.98 -6.71
CA TYR A 49 8.57 -8.10 -7.34
C TYR A 49 9.80 -7.95 -6.43
N PRO A 50 10.67 -8.98 -6.38
CA PRO A 50 11.81 -9.02 -5.46
C PRO A 50 12.90 -7.98 -5.74
N ASN A 51 12.95 -7.41 -6.94
CA ASN A 51 13.91 -6.38 -7.31
C ASN A 51 13.36 -4.96 -7.09
N ALA A 52 12.06 -4.81 -6.87
CA ALA A 52 11.46 -3.51 -6.56
C ALA A 52 11.85 -3.07 -5.14
N HIS A 53 12.13 -1.79 -4.98
CA HIS A 53 12.47 -1.22 -3.68
C HIS A 53 11.22 -0.77 -2.92
N ILE A 54 11.02 -1.25 -1.70
CA ILE A 54 9.94 -0.81 -0.82
C ILE A 54 10.50 0.13 0.24
N VAL A 55 9.91 1.32 0.34
CA VAL A 55 10.21 2.31 1.38
C VAL A 55 8.90 2.60 2.13
N THR A 56 8.87 2.30 3.42
CA THR A 56 7.69 2.59 4.26
C THR A 56 8.09 3.16 5.62
N SER A 57 7.22 3.99 6.21
CA SER A 57 7.50 4.60 7.51
C SER A 57 7.15 3.68 8.68
N ALA A 58 6.14 2.82 8.52
CA ALA A 58 5.68 1.91 9.56
C ALA A 58 5.14 0.61 8.95
N ILE A 59 5.36 -0.50 9.66
CA ILE A 59 4.81 -1.81 9.33
C ILE A 59 3.93 -2.27 10.49
N ASP A 60 2.67 -2.54 10.20
CA ASP A 60 1.66 -2.95 11.16
C ASP A 60 1.39 -4.46 11.10
N PRO A 61 1.03 -5.08 12.23
CA PRO A 61 1.04 -6.54 12.40
C PRO A 61 0.00 -7.29 11.56
N GLY A 62 -1.10 -6.65 11.17
CA GLY A 62 -2.16 -7.36 10.46
C GLY A 62 -3.28 -6.49 9.95
N LEU A 63 -4.32 -7.15 9.44
CA LEU A 63 -5.55 -6.55 8.95
C LEU A 63 -6.76 -7.03 9.76
N THR A 64 -7.83 -6.24 9.74
CA THR A 64 -9.19 -6.72 10.04
C THR A 64 -9.73 -7.60 8.91
N ASP A 65 -10.86 -8.26 9.15
CA ASP A 65 -11.62 -8.99 8.12
C ASP A 65 -12.08 -8.08 6.96
N ASP A 66 -12.29 -6.80 7.25
CA ASP A 66 -12.62 -5.75 6.27
C ASP A 66 -11.38 -5.13 5.59
N TYR A 67 -10.21 -5.77 5.68
CA TYR A 67 -8.94 -5.33 5.09
C TYR A 67 -8.38 -3.99 5.60
N HIS A 68 -8.81 -3.53 6.78
CA HIS A 68 -8.22 -2.36 7.42
C HIS A 68 -6.95 -2.74 8.19
N ILE A 69 -5.89 -1.95 8.05
CA ILE A 69 -4.64 -2.15 8.79
C ILE A 69 -4.88 -1.92 10.29
N LEU A 70 -4.33 -2.79 11.15
CA LEU A 70 -4.41 -2.68 12.60
C LEU A 70 -3.01 -2.58 13.24
N PRO A 71 -2.76 -1.60 14.14
CA PRO A 71 -3.67 -0.55 14.61
C PRO A 71 -4.07 0.49 13.54
N GLY A 72 -3.23 0.68 12.52
CA GLY A 72 -3.52 1.47 11.34
C GLY A 72 -3.85 2.94 11.58
N ILE A 73 -4.45 3.56 10.56
CA ILE A 73 -4.81 4.99 10.57
C ILE A 73 -6.27 5.23 10.12
N GLY A 74 -7.08 4.17 9.99
CA GLY A 74 -8.38 4.25 9.35
C GLY A 74 -8.28 4.57 7.86
N ASN A 75 -9.37 5.08 7.26
CA ASN A 75 -9.35 5.53 5.87
C ASN A 75 -8.52 6.82 5.75
N PHE A 76 -7.31 6.71 5.17
CA PHE A 76 -6.43 7.86 4.97
C PHE A 76 -7.07 8.93 4.09
N GLY A 77 -7.73 8.53 2.99
CA GLY A 77 -8.36 9.45 2.05
C GLY A 77 -9.40 10.32 2.74
N ASP A 78 -10.28 9.69 3.53
CA ASP A 78 -11.33 10.40 4.26
C ASP A 78 -10.78 11.39 5.28
N ARG A 79 -9.69 11.02 5.97
CA ARG A 79 -9.05 11.87 6.97
C ARG A 79 -8.25 13.01 6.33
N TYR A 80 -7.61 12.75 5.19
CA TYR A 80 -6.77 13.71 4.49
C TYR A 80 -7.60 14.74 3.72
N PHE A 81 -8.65 14.30 3.02
CA PHE A 81 -9.53 15.17 2.22
C PHE A 81 -10.73 15.70 3.00
N GLY A 82 -10.96 15.23 4.22
CA GLY A 82 -12.09 15.67 5.05
C GLY A 82 -13.44 15.14 4.58
N THR A 83 -13.47 13.96 3.94
CA THR A 83 -14.70 13.31 3.42
C THR A 83 -15.25 12.26 4.37
N SER A 84 -14.76 12.22 5.61
CA SER A 84 -15.29 11.32 6.64
C SER A 84 -16.80 11.56 6.81
N PRO A 85 -17.62 10.50 6.90
CA PRO A 85 -19.05 10.64 7.15
C PRO A 85 -19.28 11.49 8.40
N SER A 86 -20.07 12.55 8.27
CA SER A 86 -20.56 13.30 9.43
C SER A 86 -21.33 12.34 10.33
N ILE A 87 -20.94 12.24 11.60
CA ILE A 87 -21.69 11.51 12.62
C ILE A 87 -23.04 12.24 12.79
N GLY A 88 -24.08 11.83 12.06
CA GLY A 88 -25.38 12.51 12.13
C GLY A 88 -26.43 12.23 11.04
N ASP A 89 -26.11 11.52 9.96
CA ASP A 89 -27.10 11.14 8.92
C ASP A 89 -27.49 9.65 9.00
#